data_AF-A0A840L8C1-F1
#
_entry.id   AF-A0A840L8C1-F1
#
_cell.length_a   1.000
_cell.length_b   1.000
_cell.length_c   1.000
_cell.angle_alpha   90.00
_cell.angle_beta   90.00
_cell.angle_gamma   90.00
#
_symmetry.space_group_name_H-M   'P 1'
#
loop_
_entity.id
_entity.type
_entity.pdbx_description
1 polymer ?
#
loop_
_entity_poly.entity_id
_entity_poly.type
_entity_poly.pdbx_seq_one_letter_code
_entity_poly.pdbx_strand_id
1 'polypeptide(L)'
;MLSKTFKFVILSAVVVLSAPAQAAAEPGQIAITARGSGQPVLMIPGLSSSAAVWDETCAALQPQVQCLIAQLPGFAGAAAGPQQARYLDVMREQLQAVLKAQAPRRVTVMGHSLGGTLALMLAAQLKLSPAGYHFLMWDDLALVQQSIHAFMGLK
;
A
#
# COMPACT_ATOMS: atom_id res chain seq x y z
N MET A 1 -68.63 6.59 28.86
CA MET A 1 -67.16 6.82 28.81
C MET A 1 -66.50 5.58 28.21
N LEU A 2 -66.08 5.62 26.94
CA LEU A 2 -65.32 4.53 26.31
C LEU A 2 -63.82 4.89 26.35
N SER A 3 -63.02 4.06 27.02
CA SER A 3 -61.56 4.14 27.03
C SER A 3 -61.00 3.49 25.76
N LYS A 4 -60.28 4.26 24.94
CA LYS A 4 -59.57 3.77 23.74
C LYS A 4 -58.14 3.41 24.13
N THR A 5 -57.77 2.14 24.05
CA THR A 5 -56.39 1.68 24.22
C THR A 5 -55.67 1.73 22.88
N PHE A 6 -54.68 2.60 22.73
CA PHE A 6 -53.82 2.69 21.54
C PHE A 6 -52.71 1.64 21.64
N LYS A 7 -52.69 0.65 20.74
CA LYS A 7 -51.55 -0.26 20.57
C LYS A 7 -50.55 0.36 19.59
N PHE A 8 -49.38 0.76 20.09
CA PHE A 8 -48.23 1.11 19.26
C PHE A 8 -47.60 -0.17 18.70
N VAL A 9 -47.63 -0.35 17.38
CA VAL A 9 -46.85 -1.38 16.68
C VAL A 9 -45.56 -0.72 16.22
N ILE A 10 -44.43 -1.10 16.82
CA ILE A 10 -43.10 -0.66 16.40
C ILE A 10 -42.64 -1.61 15.27
N LEU A 11 -42.56 -1.09 14.05
CA LEU A 11 -42.05 -1.79 12.88
C LEU A 11 -40.54 -1.55 12.79
N SER A 12 -39.72 -2.53 13.19
CA SER A 12 -38.26 -2.45 13.06
C SER A 12 -37.84 -2.71 11.61
N ALA A 13 -37.39 -1.67 10.90
CA ALA A 13 -36.78 -1.81 9.58
C ALA A 13 -35.34 -2.32 9.74
N VAL A 14 -35.06 -3.53 9.23
CA VAL A 14 -33.70 -4.05 9.11
C VAL A 14 -33.06 -3.41 7.88
N VAL A 15 -32.11 -2.49 8.09
CA VAL A 15 -31.30 -1.92 7.02
C VAL A 15 -30.11 -2.85 6.78
N VAL A 16 -30.14 -3.59 5.68
CA VAL A 16 -29.00 -4.41 5.23
C VAL A 16 -28.03 -3.49 4.46
N LEU A 17 -26.97 -3.04 5.15
CA LEU A 17 -25.87 -2.32 4.51
C LEU A 17 -25.05 -3.32 3.68
N SER A 18 -25.16 -3.23 2.36
CA SER A 18 -24.31 -4.00 1.44
C SER A 18 -22.93 -3.33 1.38
N ALA A 19 -21.86 -4.10 1.64
CA ALA A 19 -20.49 -3.61 1.44
C ALA A 19 -20.24 -3.38 -0.06
N PRO A 20 -19.50 -2.32 -0.45
CA PRO A 20 -19.18 -2.12 -1.86
C PRO A 20 -18.30 -3.27 -2.36
N ALA A 21 -18.66 -3.84 -3.50
CA ALA A 21 -17.78 -4.76 -4.21
C ALA A 21 -16.54 -3.98 -4.65
N GLN A 22 -15.35 -4.41 -4.22
CA GLN A 22 -14.10 -3.85 -4.69
C GLN A 22 -14.02 -4.13 -6.20
N ALA A 23 -14.09 -3.09 -7.04
CA ALA A 23 -13.93 -3.25 -8.47
C ALA A 23 -12.61 -3.97 -8.75
N ALA A 24 -12.63 -4.98 -9.62
CA ALA A 24 -11.41 -5.65 -10.05
C ALA A 24 -10.46 -4.58 -10.64
N ALA A 25 -9.20 -4.60 -10.23
CA ALA A 25 -8.21 -3.69 -10.78
C ALA A 25 -8.12 -3.92 -12.30
N GLU A 26 -8.07 -2.83 -13.07
CA GLU A 26 -7.88 -2.92 -14.52
C GLU A 26 -6.58 -3.67 -14.83
N PRO A 27 -6.49 -4.36 -15.98
CA PRO A 27 -5.28 -5.09 -16.36
C PRO A 27 -4.02 -4.23 -16.23
N GLY A 28 -3.01 -4.75 -15.53
CA GLY A 28 -1.77 -4.01 -15.29
C GLY A 28 -1.81 -2.98 -14.17
N GLN A 29 -2.91 -2.87 -13.41
CA GLN A 29 -2.98 -2.02 -12.22
C GLN A 29 -2.73 -2.80 -10.92
N ILE A 30 -2.08 -2.13 -9.97
CA ILE A 30 -1.92 -2.63 -8.60
C ILE A 30 -3.26 -2.51 -7.87
N ALA A 31 -3.74 -3.64 -7.33
CA ALA A 31 -4.86 -3.63 -6.40
C ALA A 31 -4.33 -3.43 -4.97
N ILE A 32 -5.00 -2.58 -4.19
CA ILE A 32 -4.67 -2.35 -2.78
C ILE A 32 -5.84 -2.83 -1.93
N THR A 33 -5.56 -3.69 -0.97
CA THR A 33 -6.50 -4.06 0.09
C THR A 33 -6.06 -3.38 1.38
N ALA A 34 -6.91 -2.51 1.92
CA ALA A 34 -6.68 -1.89 3.23
C ALA A 34 -7.28 -2.75 4.34
N ARG A 35 -6.53 -2.98 5.42
CA ARG A 35 -7.01 -3.70 6.62
C ARG A 35 -6.55 -2.99 7.88
N GLY A 36 -7.42 -2.96 8.89
CA GLY A 36 -7.10 -2.31 10.17
C GLY A 36 -7.11 -0.79 10.11
N SER A 37 -6.56 -0.18 11.16
CA SER A 37 -6.49 1.26 11.36
C SER A 37 -5.18 1.64 12.06
N GLY A 38 -4.78 2.91 12.02
CA GLY A 38 -3.59 3.40 12.71
C GLY A 38 -2.48 3.83 11.74
N GLN A 39 -1.22 3.50 12.05
CA GLN A 39 -0.09 3.90 11.22
C GLN A 39 -0.11 3.11 9.90
N PRO A 40 -0.12 3.77 8.73
CA PRO A 40 -0.18 3.06 7.47
C PRO A 40 1.15 2.37 7.15
N VAL A 41 1.06 1.10 6.73
CA VAL A 41 2.18 0.29 6.25
C VAL A 41 1.82 -0.30 4.88
N LEU A 42 2.51 0.12 3.83
CA LEU A 42 2.41 -0.47 2.50
C LEU A 42 3.22 -1.76 2.44
N MET A 43 2.57 -2.88 2.08
CA MET A 43 3.17 -4.21 2.04
C MET A 43 3.18 -4.73 0.60
N ILE A 44 4.38 -4.92 0.04
CA ILE A 44 4.58 -5.27 -1.38
C ILE A 44 5.12 -6.72 -1.47
N PRO A 45 4.38 -7.66 -2.07
CA PRO A 45 4.81 -9.05 -2.20
C PRO A 45 5.94 -9.21 -3.22
N GLY A 46 6.54 -10.41 -3.24
CA GLY A 46 7.57 -10.79 -4.21
C GLY A 46 7.02 -11.23 -5.57
N LEU A 47 7.92 -11.60 -6.47
CA LEU A 47 7.58 -12.15 -7.78
C LEU A 47 6.68 -13.40 -7.62
N SER A 48 5.69 -13.54 -8.50
CA SER A 48 4.74 -14.68 -8.54
C SER A 48 3.88 -14.90 -7.29
N SER A 49 4.01 -14.04 -6.26
CA SER A 49 3.31 -14.17 -5.00
C SER A 49 1.96 -13.44 -5.02
N SER A 50 1.01 -13.94 -4.23
CA SER A 50 -0.25 -13.23 -3.97
C SER A 50 -0.07 -12.21 -2.84
N ALA A 51 -1.02 -11.28 -2.71
CA ALA A 51 -1.13 -10.39 -1.56
C ALA A 51 -1.27 -11.13 -0.22
N ALA A 52 -1.82 -12.36 -0.23
CA ALA A 52 -2.13 -13.13 0.97
C ALA A 52 -0.90 -13.52 1.81
N VAL A 53 0.31 -13.46 1.23
CA VAL A 53 1.57 -13.69 1.98
C VAL A 53 1.74 -12.72 3.15
N TRP A 54 1.03 -11.59 3.14
CA TRP A 54 1.06 -10.59 4.21
C TRP A 54 -0.06 -10.74 5.24
N ASP A 55 -0.97 -11.70 5.10
CA ASP A 55 -2.16 -11.82 5.96
C ASP A 55 -1.80 -12.02 7.43
N GLU A 56 -0.92 -12.98 7.74
CA GLU A 56 -0.48 -13.26 9.12
C GLU A 56 0.31 -12.10 9.72
N THR A 57 1.23 -11.51 8.93
CA THR A 57 2.00 -10.33 9.34
C THR A 57 1.07 -9.15 9.66
N CYS A 58 0.06 -8.91 8.81
CA CYS A 58 -0.89 -7.84 9.04
C CYS A 58 -1.72 -8.07 10.32
N ALA A 59 -2.16 -9.32 10.55
CA ALA A 59 -2.89 -9.69 11.75
C ALA A 59 -2.05 -9.47 13.03
N ALA A 60 -0.78 -9.83 13.01
CA ALA A 60 0.14 -9.64 14.14
C ALA A 60 0.42 -8.17 14.49
N LEU A 61 0.25 -7.26 13.51
CA LEU A 61 0.46 -5.82 13.70
C LEU A 61 -0.83 -5.06 14.09
N GLN A 62 -1.97 -5.74 14.15
CA GLN A 62 -3.22 -5.14 14.63
C GLN A 62 -3.19 -4.94 16.16
N PRO A 63 -3.87 -3.90 16.69
CA PRO A 63 -4.72 -2.92 15.98
C PRO A 63 -4.01 -1.61 15.62
N GLN A 64 -2.68 -1.53 15.79
CA GLN A 64 -1.95 -0.26 15.70
C GLN A 64 -1.58 0.15 14.27
N VAL A 65 -1.66 -0.79 13.33
CA VAL A 65 -1.24 -0.63 11.94
C VAL A 65 -2.43 -0.74 10.99
N GLN A 66 -2.51 0.22 10.05
CA GLN A 66 -3.31 0.07 8.84
C GLN A 66 -2.45 -0.59 7.77
N CYS A 67 -2.72 -1.85 7.44
CA CYS A 67 -2.03 -2.55 6.37
C CYS A 67 -2.62 -2.11 5.02
N LEU A 68 -1.78 -1.60 4.12
CA LEU A 68 -2.08 -1.39 2.72
C LEU A 68 -1.40 -2.51 1.93
N ILE A 69 -2.12 -3.58 1.63
CA ILE A 69 -1.55 -4.80 1.05
C ILE A 69 -1.69 -4.73 -0.47
N ALA A 70 -0.56 -4.76 -1.18
CA ALA A 70 -0.54 -4.70 -2.64
C ALA A 70 -0.65 -6.08 -3.28
N GLN A 71 -1.48 -6.20 -4.32
CA GLN A 71 -1.40 -7.26 -5.32
C GLN A 71 -0.76 -6.69 -6.58
N LEU A 72 0.37 -7.26 -6.96
CA LEU A 72 1.06 -6.90 -8.19
C LEU A 72 0.38 -7.56 -9.42
N PRO A 73 0.14 -6.83 -10.52
CA PRO A 73 -0.47 -7.37 -11.73
C PRO A 73 0.46 -8.38 -12.43
N GLY A 74 -0.12 -9.40 -13.06
CA GLY A 74 0.63 -10.48 -13.72
C GLY A 74 1.08 -11.61 -12.79
N PHE A 75 0.77 -11.54 -11.49
CA PHE A 75 1.09 -12.58 -10.52
C PHE A 75 -0.15 -13.09 -9.80
N ALA A 76 -0.10 -14.36 -9.37
CA ALA A 76 -1.15 -15.02 -8.60
C ALA A 76 -2.58 -14.86 -9.19
N GLY A 77 -2.69 -14.85 -10.52
CA GLY A 77 -3.98 -14.71 -11.22
C GLY A 77 -4.42 -13.27 -11.50
N ALA A 78 -3.69 -12.25 -11.02
CA ALA A 78 -3.95 -10.87 -11.40
C ALA A 78 -3.57 -10.61 -12.86
N ALA A 79 -4.42 -9.90 -13.61
CA ALA A 79 -4.21 -9.63 -15.02
C ALA A 79 -2.95 -8.78 -15.26
N ALA A 80 -2.08 -9.23 -16.16
CA ALA A 80 -0.88 -8.50 -16.55
C ALA A 80 -1.23 -7.28 -17.43
N GLY A 81 -0.39 -6.24 -17.35
CA GLY A 81 -0.48 -5.08 -18.22
C GLY A 81 0.35 -5.23 -19.50
N PRO A 82 0.16 -4.35 -20.49
CA PRO A 82 0.90 -4.37 -21.75
C PRO A 82 2.37 -3.91 -21.62
N GLN A 83 2.72 -3.14 -20.59
CA GLN A 83 4.05 -2.51 -20.44
C GLN A 83 5.07 -3.39 -19.71
N GLN A 84 5.23 -4.66 -20.11
CA GLN A 84 6.07 -5.63 -19.40
C GLN A 84 7.57 -5.25 -19.38
N ALA A 85 8.09 -4.66 -20.46
CA ALA A 85 9.49 -4.24 -20.52
C ALA A 85 9.86 -3.11 -19.53
N ARG A 86 8.86 -2.37 -19.03
CA ARG A 86 9.03 -1.28 -18.07
C ARG A 86 8.40 -1.60 -16.71
N TYR A 87 8.24 -2.88 -16.39
CA TYR A 87 7.44 -3.33 -15.26
C TYR A 87 7.80 -2.62 -13.94
N LEU A 88 9.08 -2.57 -13.58
CA LEU A 88 9.53 -1.93 -12.33
C LEU A 88 9.20 -0.44 -12.27
N ASP A 89 9.41 0.29 -13.36
CA ASP A 89 9.10 1.72 -13.43
C ASP A 89 7.60 1.99 -13.30
N VAL A 90 6.78 1.22 -14.04
CA VAL A 90 5.33 1.37 -14.03
C VAL A 90 4.76 1.02 -12.66
N MET A 91 5.24 -0.05 -12.02
CA MET A 91 4.81 -0.41 -10.66
C MET A 91 5.22 0.64 -9.63
N ARG A 92 6.44 1.17 -9.71
CA ARG A 92 6.88 2.29 -8.85
C ARG A 92 5.95 3.50 -9.02
N GLU A 93 5.67 3.91 -10.24
CA GLU A 93 4.79 5.06 -10.54
C GLU A 93 3.37 4.87 -9.98
N GLN A 94 2.80 3.66 -10.13
CA GLN A 94 1.51 3.32 -9.56
C GLN A 94 1.53 3.33 -8.02
N LEU A 95 2.56 2.77 -7.39
CA LEU A 95 2.71 2.81 -5.94
C LEU A 95 2.87 4.25 -5.43
N GLN A 96 3.61 5.10 -6.13
CA GLN A 96 3.68 6.53 -5.79
C GLN A 96 2.30 7.20 -5.85
N ALA A 97 1.50 6.88 -6.87
CA ALA A 97 0.13 7.39 -6.99
C ALA A 97 -0.76 6.90 -5.83
N VAL A 98 -0.67 5.61 -5.46
CA VAL A 98 -1.35 5.03 -4.30
C VAL A 98 -0.96 5.77 -3.02
N LEU A 99 0.33 5.97 -2.77
CA LEU A 99 0.80 6.64 -1.56
C LEU A 99 0.34 8.10 -1.50
N LYS A 100 0.37 8.83 -2.61
CA LYS A 100 -0.17 10.21 -2.67
C LYS A 100 -1.67 10.26 -2.36
N ALA A 101 -2.44 9.28 -2.81
CA ALA A 101 -3.89 9.24 -2.61
C ALA A 101 -4.30 8.75 -1.21
N GLN A 102 -3.64 7.72 -0.70
CA GLN A 102 -4.10 6.98 0.50
C GLN A 102 -3.25 7.23 1.74
N ALA A 103 -1.99 7.69 1.60
CA ALA A 103 -1.09 7.94 2.72
C ALA A 103 -0.15 9.15 2.49
N PRO A 104 -0.69 10.36 2.27
CA PRO A 104 0.08 11.52 1.76
C PRO A 104 1.09 12.12 2.74
N ARG A 105 1.13 11.68 4.02
CA ARG A 105 1.99 12.26 5.05
C ARG A 105 3.18 11.37 5.37
N ARG A 106 2.93 10.29 6.11
CA ARG A 106 3.94 9.32 6.57
C ARG A 106 3.37 7.93 6.39
N VAL A 107 4.11 7.07 5.71
CA VAL A 107 3.81 5.65 5.56
C VAL A 107 5.08 4.87 5.80
N THR A 108 5.00 3.65 6.30
CA THR A 108 6.12 2.71 6.26
C THR A 108 5.96 1.81 5.04
N VAL A 109 7.03 1.54 4.31
CA VAL A 109 6.98 0.63 3.15
C VAL A 109 7.78 -0.62 3.47
N MET A 110 7.13 -1.77 3.34
CA MET A 110 7.72 -3.09 3.48
C MET A 110 7.62 -3.83 2.15
N GLY A 111 8.68 -4.53 1.78
CA GLY A 111 8.72 -5.28 0.54
C GLY A 111 9.59 -6.52 0.65
N HIS A 112 9.15 -7.62 0.05
CA HIS A 112 9.93 -8.85 -0.04
C HIS A 112 10.42 -9.07 -1.49
N SER A 113 11.70 -9.39 -1.67
CA SER A 113 12.29 -9.68 -3.00
C SER A 113 11.99 -8.55 -4.00
N LEU A 114 11.26 -8.83 -5.10
CA LEU A 114 10.77 -7.82 -6.04
C LEU A 114 10.08 -6.63 -5.35
N GLY A 115 9.26 -6.89 -4.33
CA GLY A 115 8.63 -5.84 -3.54
C GLY A 115 9.63 -5.01 -2.75
N GLY A 116 10.73 -5.62 -2.30
CA GLY A 116 11.85 -4.92 -1.66
C GLY A 116 12.57 -3.99 -2.63
N THR A 117 12.80 -4.44 -3.87
CA THR A 117 13.32 -3.59 -4.95
C THR A 117 12.41 -2.38 -5.20
N LEU A 118 11.09 -2.60 -5.29
CA LEU A 118 10.13 -1.51 -5.46
C LEU A 118 10.13 -0.55 -4.27
N ALA A 119 10.21 -1.07 -3.03
CA ALA A 119 10.31 -0.25 -1.82
C ALA A 119 11.57 0.65 -1.85
N LEU A 120 12.71 0.10 -2.28
CA LEU A 120 13.96 0.86 -2.46
C LEU A 120 13.82 1.94 -3.53
N MET A 121 13.24 1.60 -4.69
CA MET A 121 13.00 2.55 -5.78
C MET A 121 12.08 3.71 -5.36
N LEU A 122 11.08 3.43 -4.51
CA LEU A 122 10.24 4.46 -3.91
C LEU A 122 11.06 5.36 -2.99
N ALA A 123 11.81 4.78 -2.04
CA ALA A 123 12.61 5.55 -1.09
C ALA A 123 13.68 6.42 -1.76
N ALA A 124 14.37 5.92 -2.79
CA ALA A 124 15.42 6.63 -3.51
C ALA A 124 14.94 7.88 -4.28
N GLN A 125 13.65 7.95 -4.63
CA GLN A 125 13.05 9.11 -5.32
C GLN A 125 12.22 10.02 -4.39
N LEU A 126 11.91 9.58 -3.17
CA LEU A 126 11.12 10.35 -2.21
C LEU A 126 12.02 11.31 -1.41
N LYS A 127 11.96 12.61 -1.72
CA LYS A 127 12.42 13.66 -0.78
C LYS A 127 11.29 13.96 0.20
N LEU A 128 11.44 13.61 1.48
CA LEU A 128 10.42 13.90 2.51
C LEU A 128 11.00 14.51 3.80
N SER A 129 10.11 15.24 4.48
CA SER A 129 10.38 16.28 5.48
C SER A 129 10.83 15.73 6.86
N PRO A 130 11.24 16.60 7.82
CA PRO A 130 11.90 16.25 9.09
C PRO A 130 11.15 15.32 10.05
N ALA A 131 9.95 14.87 9.70
CA ALA A 131 9.14 13.98 10.52
C ALA A 131 9.22 12.50 10.06
N GLY A 132 9.93 12.19 8.96
CA GLY A 132 10.57 10.88 8.76
C GLY A 132 10.13 10.01 7.57
N TYR A 133 11.12 9.27 7.05
CA TYR A 133 11.18 7.82 6.85
C TYR A 133 12.49 7.31 7.48
N HIS A 134 12.52 6.10 8.02
CA HIS A 134 13.74 5.45 8.50
C HIS A 134 14.13 4.35 7.51
N PHE A 135 15.31 4.51 6.92
CA PHE A 135 15.98 3.51 6.10
C PHE A 135 17.32 3.18 6.79
N LEU A 136 17.61 1.89 6.97
CA LEU A 136 18.92 1.40 7.42
C LEU A 136 19.90 1.44 6.23
N MET A 137 21.00 2.18 6.37
CA MET A 137 22.20 2.14 5.50
C MET A 137 23.45 1.93 6.37
N TRP A 138 24.58 1.38 5.90
CA TRP A 138 25.28 1.54 4.61
C TRP A 138 26.35 0.42 4.44
N ASP A 139 26.72 -0.02 3.22
CA ASP A 139 27.94 -0.85 3.01
C ASP A 139 29.03 -0.19 2.12
N ASP A 140 28.66 0.61 1.11
CA ASP A 140 29.63 1.18 0.16
C ASP A 140 29.82 2.70 0.27
N LEU A 141 30.81 3.08 1.09
CA LEU A 141 31.25 4.46 1.30
C LEU A 141 31.70 5.16 0.00
N ALA A 142 32.18 4.42 -1.01
CA ALA A 142 32.69 5.01 -2.25
C ALA A 142 31.58 5.65 -3.08
N LEU A 143 30.38 5.07 -3.08
CA LEU A 143 29.26 5.54 -3.88
C LEU A 143 28.64 6.84 -3.31
N VAL A 144 28.71 7.03 -1.99
CA VAL A 144 28.38 8.30 -1.30
C VAL A 144 29.32 9.39 -1.77
N GLN A 145 30.61 9.11 -1.65
CA GLN A 145 31.65 10.09 -1.89
C GLN A 145 31.62 10.52 -3.36
N GLN A 146 31.45 9.58 -4.28
CA GLN A 146 31.34 9.87 -5.70
C GLN A 146 30.12 10.76 -6.03
N SER A 147 28.97 10.50 -5.39
CA SER A 147 27.76 11.30 -5.62
C SER A 147 27.89 12.73 -5.08
N ILE A 148 28.58 12.91 -3.95
CA ILE A 148 28.88 14.21 -3.35
C ILE A 148 29.89 14.98 -4.20
N HIS A 149 30.96 14.33 -4.66
CA HIS A 149 31.97 14.95 -5.52
C HIS A 149 31.35 15.43 -6.84
N ALA A 150 30.53 14.59 -7.47
CA ALA A 150 29.84 14.93 -8.72
C ALA A 150 28.86 16.10 -8.55
N PHE A 151 28.10 16.12 -7.45
CA PHE A 151 27.13 17.19 -7.18
C PHE A 151 27.79 18.54 -6.88
N MET A 152 28.93 18.53 -6.20
CA MET A 152 29.64 19.76 -5.80
C MET A 152 30.73 20.19 -6.79
N GLY A 153 30.95 19.44 -7.88
CA GLY A 153 32.01 19.73 -8.86
C GLY A 153 33.42 19.61 -8.28
N LEU A 154 33.61 18.84 -7.21
CA LEU A 154 34.92 18.53 -6.65
C LEU A 154 35.53 17.38 -7.45
N LYS A 155 36.83 17.48 -7.79
CA LYS A 155 37.58 16.32 -8.30
C LYS A 155 37.85 15.36 -7.15
#